data_AF-A0AAV6AF78-F1
#
_entry.id   AF-A0AAV6AF78-F1
#
_cell.length_a   1.000
_cell.length_b   1.000
_cell.length_c   1.000
_cell.angle_alpha   90.00
_cell.angle_beta   90.00
_cell.angle_gamma   90.00
#
_symmetry.space_group_name_H-M   'P 1'
#
loop_
_entity.id
_entity.type
_entity.pdbx_description
1 polymer ?
#
loop_
_entity_poly.entity_id
_entity_poly.type
_entity_poly.pdbx_seq_one_letter_code
_entity_poly.pdbx_strand_id
1 'polypeptide(L)'
;VQPSRRPADGRYGENPNRLQHYYQYQVILKPSPPDLQDLYLGSLYAIGIDPRLHDIRFVEDDWESPTLGAWGLGWECWCDGMEVSQFTYFQQVAGIECSPVSGELTYGLERLAMYLQGVDNGYDLNFNGREGADKVTYGDVFKQAEEEYSRHNFEYADVAMLMDQFKEAEQECLSLLAKGAEAGTDDGVHRCVLPAYDQCIKASHRFNLLDARGVISVTERQSYILRVRDLAKACGEAWLKTRAGGAV
;
A
#
# COMPACT_ATOMS: atom_id res chain seq x y z
N VAL A 1 -11.40 -1.00 2.06
CA VAL A 1 -10.78 0.08 1.26
C VAL A 1 -9.60 0.63 2.02
N GLN A 2 -8.47 0.83 1.35
CA GLN A 2 -7.25 1.39 1.91
C GLN A 2 -6.93 2.72 1.19
N PRO A 3 -7.08 3.86 1.86
CA PRO A 3 -6.50 5.11 1.38
C PRO A 3 -4.98 4.99 1.46
N SER A 4 -4.31 5.12 0.33
CA SER A 4 -2.88 4.89 0.16
C SER A 4 -2.17 6.19 -0.15
N ARG A 5 -1.01 6.42 0.48
CA ARG A 5 -0.17 7.60 0.24
C ARG A 5 1.16 7.20 -0.37
N ARG A 6 1.48 7.78 -1.53
CA ARG A 6 2.77 7.69 -2.23
C ARG A 6 3.31 9.10 -2.49
N PRO A 7 4.04 9.70 -1.54
CA PRO A 7 4.52 11.08 -1.66
C PRO A 7 5.20 11.43 -2.99
N ALA A 8 6.03 10.54 -3.53
CA ALA A 8 6.75 10.73 -4.80
C ALA A 8 5.85 10.73 -6.05
N ASP A 9 4.62 10.22 -5.91
CA ASP A 9 3.67 10.15 -7.02
C ASP A 9 2.90 11.46 -7.20
N GLY A 10 3.05 12.44 -6.31
CA GLY A 10 2.32 13.71 -6.39
C GLY A 10 2.57 14.48 -7.69
N ARG A 11 1.51 15.09 -8.23
CA ARG A 11 1.58 15.84 -9.50
C ARG A 11 0.84 17.18 -9.44
N TYR A 12 0.79 17.81 -8.26
CA TYR A 12 0.24 19.16 -8.08
C TYR A 12 -1.20 19.35 -8.58
N GLY A 13 -2.01 18.29 -8.61
CA GLY A 13 -3.37 18.40 -9.16
C GLY A 13 -3.45 18.49 -10.68
N GLU A 14 -2.34 18.32 -11.41
CA GLU A 14 -2.25 18.55 -12.86
C GLU A 14 -2.29 17.27 -13.69
N ASN A 15 -1.89 16.13 -13.12
CA ASN A 15 -1.91 14.86 -13.84
C ASN A 15 -3.28 14.17 -13.72
N PRO A 16 -3.87 13.69 -14.83
CA PRO A 16 -5.20 13.08 -14.81
C PRO A 16 -5.27 11.72 -14.11
N ASN A 17 -4.14 11.00 -13.99
CA ASN A 17 -4.12 9.57 -13.62
C ASN A 17 -3.19 9.24 -12.44
N ARG A 18 -2.40 10.21 -11.97
CA ARG A 18 -1.34 9.99 -10.99
C ARG A 18 -1.52 10.92 -9.79
N LEU A 19 -1.67 10.31 -8.62
CA LEU A 19 -2.04 10.96 -7.37
C LEU A 19 -1.06 10.54 -6.26
N GLN A 20 -0.68 11.44 -5.36
CA GLN A 20 0.02 11.04 -4.13
C GLN A 20 -0.91 10.37 -3.11
N HIS A 21 -2.23 10.57 -3.22
CA HIS A 21 -3.24 9.90 -2.39
C HIS A 21 -4.36 9.33 -3.27
N TYR A 22 -4.64 8.04 -3.11
CA TYR A 22 -5.65 7.33 -3.89
C TYR A 22 -6.20 6.14 -3.10
N TYR A 23 -7.28 5.53 -3.56
CA TYR A 23 -7.97 4.45 -2.88
C TYR A 23 -7.71 3.09 -3.54
N GLN A 24 -7.15 2.18 -2.74
CA GLN A 24 -7.08 0.78 -3.11
C GLN A 24 -8.27 0.01 -2.52
N TYR A 25 -8.80 -0.93 -3.29
CA TYR A 25 -9.58 -2.02 -2.72
C TYR A 25 -8.65 -3.22 -2.55
N GLN A 26 -8.51 -3.70 -1.32
CA GLN A 26 -7.55 -4.74 -0.95
C GLN A 26 -8.31 -6.02 -0.62
N VAL A 27 -7.91 -7.13 -1.23
CA VAL A 27 -8.42 -8.47 -0.92
C VAL A 27 -7.23 -9.37 -0.61
N ILE A 28 -7.32 -10.11 0.50
CA ILE A 28 -6.38 -11.17 0.86
C ILE A 28 -7.18 -12.46 1.06
N LEU A 29 -6.77 -13.52 0.38
CA LEU A 29 -7.35 -14.86 0.47
C LEU A 29 -6.24 -15.83 0.86
N LYS A 30 -6.35 -16.43 2.05
CA LYS A 30 -5.36 -17.37 2.59
C LYS A 30 -6.07 -18.63 3.11
N PRO A 31 -5.89 -19.81 2.47
CA PRO A 31 -5.08 -20.05 1.27
C PRO A 31 -5.65 -19.36 0.02
N SER A 32 -4.78 -19.13 -0.96
CA SER A 32 -5.21 -18.65 -2.28
C SER A 32 -6.12 -19.69 -2.96
N PRO A 33 -7.31 -19.30 -3.46
CA PRO A 33 -8.18 -20.23 -4.15
C PRO A 33 -7.66 -20.55 -5.57
N PRO A 34 -7.91 -21.75 -6.10
CA PRO A 34 -7.43 -22.15 -7.43
C PRO A 34 -8.08 -21.36 -8.58
N ASP A 35 -9.23 -20.74 -8.34
CA ASP A 35 -10.05 -19.97 -9.29
C ASP A 35 -9.97 -18.45 -9.02
N LEU A 36 -8.87 -17.96 -8.45
CA LEU A 36 -8.72 -16.54 -8.07
C LEU A 36 -8.95 -15.57 -9.25
N GLN A 37 -8.48 -15.93 -10.46
CA GLN A 37 -8.70 -15.11 -11.66
C GLN A 37 -10.19 -15.07 -12.06
N ASP A 38 -10.91 -16.19 -11.96
CA ASP A 38 -12.34 -16.23 -12.29
C ASP A 38 -13.16 -15.41 -11.29
N LEU A 39 -12.82 -15.49 -9.99
CA LEU A 39 -13.44 -14.66 -8.95
C LEU A 39 -13.20 -13.17 -9.22
N TYR A 40 -11.99 -12.80 -9.63
CA TYR A 40 -11.66 -11.43 -10.02
C TYR A 40 -12.47 -10.96 -11.23
N LEU A 41 -12.50 -11.73 -12.32
CA LEU A 41 -13.28 -11.39 -13.52
C LEU A 41 -14.77 -11.28 -13.21
N GLY A 42 -15.29 -12.16 -12.35
CA GLY A 42 -16.65 -12.08 -11.83
C GLY A 42 -16.91 -10.80 -11.04
N SER A 43 -15.93 -10.31 -10.28
CA SER A 43 -16.02 -9.03 -9.56
C SER A 43 -16.06 -7.82 -10.49
N LEU A 44 -15.28 -7.84 -11.59
CA LEU A 44 -15.31 -6.81 -12.62
C LEU A 44 -16.64 -6.79 -13.35
N TYR A 45 -17.14 -7.97 -13.71
CA TYR A 45 -18.46 -8.11 -14.34
C TYR A 45 -19.58 -7.59 -13.44
N ALA A 46 -19.51 -7.86 -12.13
CA ALA A 46 -20.50 -7.39 -11.16
C ALA A 46 -20.58 -5.86 -11.03
N ILE A 47 -19.51 -5.13 -11.34
CA ILE A 47 -19.49 -3.66 -11.34
C ILE A 47 -19.75 -3.04 -12.72
N GLY A 48 -20.00 -3.87 -13.75
CA GLY A 48 -20.37 -3.43 -15.10
C GLY A 48 -19.25 -3.50 -16.14
N ILE A 49 -18.09 -4.08 -15.82
CA ILE A 49 -16.99 -4.30 -16.77
C ILE A 49 -17.15 -5.71 -17.36
N ASP A 50 -17.76 -5.82 -18.54
CA ASP A 50 -17.95 -7.10 -19.24
C ASP A 50 -16.67 -7.53 -19.98
N PRO A 51 -16.02 -8.65 -19.61
CA PRO A 51 -14.79 -9.12 -20.27
C PRO A 51 -14.97 -9.47 -21.76
N ARG A 52 -16.22 -9.52 -22.27
CA ARG A 52 -16.49 -9.72 -23.72
C ARG A 52 -16.50 -8.40 -24.50
N LEU A 53 -16.64 -7.28 -23.80
CA LEU A 53 -16.64 -5.93 -24.37
C LEU A 53 -15.31 -5.22 -24.13
N HIS A 54 -14.53 -5.69 -23.16
CA HIS A 54 -13.25 -5.10 -22.75
C HIS A 54 -12.09 -6.05 -23.00
N ASP A 55 -10.98 -5.49 -23.47
CA ASP A 55 -9.72 -6.20 -23.63
C ASP A 55 -9.03 -6.30 -22.27
N ILE A 56 -9.32 -7.39 -21.55
CA ILE A 56 -8.71 -7.71 -20.26
C ILE A 56 -7.50 -8.61 -20.47
N ARG A 57 -6.33 -8.16 -20.01
CA ARG A 57 -5.06 -8.88 -20.15
C ARG A 57 -4.38 -9.04 -18.81
N PHE A 58 -3.91 -10.26 -18.55
CA PHE A 58 -3.01 -10.55 -17.44
C PHE A 58 -1.58 -10.53 -17.96
N VAL A 59 -0.80 -9.54 -17.55
CA VAL A 59 0.60 -9.39 -17.92
C VAL A 59 1.43 -9.84 -16.73
N GLU A 60 2.33 -10.81 -16.93
CA GLU A 60 3.19 -11.31 -15.86
C GLU A 60 4.05 -10.18 -15.29
N ASP A 61 3.96 -10.01 -13.97
CA ASP A 61 4.77 -9.05 -13.22
C ASP A 61 4.95 -9.55 -11.79
N ASP A 62 6.21 -9.68 -11.38
CA ASP A 62 6.57 -10.09 -10.04
C ASP A 62 6.54 -8.87 -9.12
N TRP A 63 5.93 -9.03 -7.94
CA TRP A 63 5.82 -7.94 -6.97
C TRP A 63 6.88 -8.07 -5.89
N GLU A 64 7.57 -6.98 -5.61
CA GLU A 64 8.49 -6.86 -4.47
C GLU A 64 8.22 -5.58 -3.68
N SER A 65 8.18 -5.71 -2.35
CA SER A 65 8.32 -4.59 -1.42
C SER A 65 9.57 -4.79 -0.56
N PRO A 66 10.71 -4.19 -0.95
CA PRO A 66 11.97 -4.33 -0.24
C PRO A 66 11.88 -3.91 1.23
N THR A 67 11.13 -2.85 1.53
CA THR A 67 10.90 -2.33 2.89
C THR A 67 10.07 -3.25 3.77
N LEU A 68 9.21 -4.08 3.19
CA LEU A 68 8.44 -5.08 3.94
C LEU A 68 9.13 -6.45 3.97
N GLY A 69 10.24 -6.61 3.24
CA GLY A 69 10.83 -7.93 3.01
C GLY A 69 9.81 -8.92 2.45
N ALA A 70 8.92 -8.43 1.59
CA ALA A 70 7.81 -9.17 1.02
C ALA A 70 7.97 -9.26 -0.49
N TRP A 71 7.66 -10.42 -1.05
CA TRP A 71 7.65 -10.64 -2.49
C TRP A 71 6.68 -11.76 -2.87
N GLY A 72 6.24 -11.73 -4.12
CA GLY A 72 5.35 -12.74 -4.67
C GLY A 72 5.33 -12.72 -6.20
N LEU A 73 4.88 -13.83 -6.77
CA LEU A 73 4.64 -13.95 -8.20
C LEU A 73 3.27 -13.36 -8.53
N GLY A 74 3.07 -12.83 -9.72
CA GLY A 74 1.84 -12.09 -9.99
C GLY A 74 1.57 -11.74 -11.43
N TRP A 75 0.52 -10.93 -11.57
CA TRP A 75 0.11 -10.32 -12.81
C TRP A 75 -0.36 -8.89 -12.56
N GLU A 76 0.02 -7.98 -13.45
CA GLU A 76 -0.74 -6.77 -13.67
C GLU A 76 -1.98 -7.11 -14.52
N CYS A 77 -3.15 -6.64 -14.09
CA CYS A 77 -4.36 -6.73 -14.88
C CYS A 77 -4.62 -5.41 -15.61
N TRP A 78 -4.58 -5.48 -16.93
CA TRP A 78 -4.84 -4.36 -17.83
C TRP A 78 -6.24 -4.48 -18.43
N CYS A 79 -6.99 -3.38 -18.44
CA CYS A 79 -8.31 -3.25 -19.06
C CYS A 79 -8.26 -2.11 -20.08
N ASP A 80 -8.47 -2.42 -21.35
CA ASP A 80 -8.47 -1.46 -22.46
C ASP A 80 -7.24 -0.53 -22.49
N GLY A 81 -6.07 -1.07 -22.15
CA GLY A 81 -4.80 -0.33 -22.16
C GLY A 81 -4.48 0.45 -20.89
N MET A 82 -5.24 0.27 -19.81
CA MET A 82 -4.92 0.82 -18.48
C MET A 82 -4.81 -0.30 -17.43
N GLU A 83 -3.73 -0.31 -16.66
CA GLU A 83 -3.56 -1.21 -15.50
C GLU A 83 -4.61 -0.84 -14.42
N VAL A 84 -5.50 -1.77 -14.08
CA VAL A 84 -6.61 -1.55 -13.14
C VAL A 84 -6.49 -2.36 -11.84
N SER A 85 -5.67 -3.42 -11.83
CA SER A 85 -5.46 -4.22 -10.63
C SER A 85 -4.12 -4.96 -10.64
N GLN A 86 -3.62 -5.30 -9.45
CA GLN A 86 -2.46 -6.17 -9.25
C GLN A 86 -2.88 -7.48 -8.59
N PHE A 87 -2.33 -8.59 -9.08
CA PHE A 87 -2.35 -9.90 -8.44
C PHE A 87 -1.00 -10.19 -7.81
N THR A 88 -1.00 -10.68 -6.57
CA THR A 88 0.22 -11.14 -5.91
C THR A 88 -0.03 -12.45 -5.17
N TYR A 89 0.78 -13.46 -5.43
CA TYR A 89 0.83 -14.71 -4.68
C TYR A 89 2.04 -14.66 -3.76
N PHE A 90 1.82 -14.20 -2.53
CA PHE A 90 2.90 -13.97 -1.57
C PHE A 90 3.67 -15.25 -1.27
N GLN A 91 4.95 -15.23 -1.63
CA GLN A 91 5.91 -16.28 -1.27
C GLN A 91 6.56 -15.96 0.08
N GLN A 92 6.81 -14.68 0.33
CA GLN A 92 7.42 -14.20 1.57
C GLN A 92 6.76 -12.89 2.02
N VAL A 93 6.59 -12.74 3.34
CA VAL A 93 6.16 -11.48 3.98
C VAL A 93 6.99 -11.28 5.24
N ALA A 94 7.53 -10.09 5.48
CA ALA A 94 8.40 -9.81 6.63
C ALA A 94 9.58 -10.78 6.72
N GLY A 95 10.13 -11.22 5.58
CA GLY A 95 11.21 -12.21 5.55
C GLY A 95 10.80 -13.65 5.90
N ILE A 96 9.51 -13.92 6.12
CA ILE A 96 8.98 -15.22 6.52
C ILE A 96 8.26 -15.86 5.33
N GLU A 97 8.56 -17.14 5.07
CA GLU A 97 7.88 -17.91 4.02
C GLU A 97 6.38 -18.07 4.32
N CYS A 98 5.54 -17.82 3.32
CA CYS A 98 4.10 -17.96 3.45
C CYS A 98 3.67 -19.43 3.33
N SER A 99 3.07 -19.97 4.38
CA SER A 99 2.48 -21.30 4.38
C SER A 99 1.08 -21.28 5.02
N PRO A 100 -0.02 -21.52 4.26
CA PRO A 100 -0.07 -21.56 2.79
C PRO A 100 0.19 -20.18 2.16
N VAL A 101 0.48 -20.18 0.85
CA VAL A 101 0.56 -18.95 0.03
C VAL A 101 -0.75 -18.16 0.12
N SER A 102 -0.61 -16.84 0.29
CA SER A 102 -1.74 -15.91 0.28
C SER A 102 -1.92 -15.34 -1.13
N GLY A 103 -3.14 -15.35 -1.64
CA GLY A 103 -3.51 -14.61 -2.85
C GLY A 103 -3.96 -13.19 -2.48
N GLU A 104 -3.39 -12.21 -3.16
CA GLU A 104 -3.72 -10.80 -3.04
C GLU A 104 -4.33 -10.29 -4.34
N LEU A 105 -5.42 -9.52 -4.21
CA LEU A 105 -5.93 -8.67 -5.28
C LEU A 105 -5.97 -7.23 -4.79
N THR A 106 -5.35 -6.35 -5.57
CA THR A 106 -5.31 -4.91 -5.29
C THR A 106 -5.94 -4.16 -6.45
N TYR A 107 -7.10 -3.54 -6.24
CA TYR A 107 -7.82 -2.80 -7.27
C TYR A 107 -7.49 -1.30 -7.17
N GLY A 108 -7.21 -0.65 -8.31
CA GLY A 108 -7.12 0.80 -8.41
C GLY A 108 -8.51 1.41 -8.63
N LEU A 109 -9.14 1.92 -7.57
CA LEU A 109 -10.55 2.31 -7.61
C LEU A 109 -10.80 3.51 -8.54
N GLU A 110 -9.92 4.51 -8.55
CA GLU A 110 -10.05 5.66 -9.44
C GLU A 110 -10.01 5.23 -10.90
N ARG A 111 -9.05 4.37 -11.27
CA ARG A 111 -8.91 3.87 -12.65
C ARG A 111 -10.12 3.06 -13.10
N LEU A 112 -10.64 2.18 -12.24
CA LEU A 112 -11.86 1.42 -12.52
C LEU A 112 -13.09 2.34 -12.65
N ALA A 113 -13.21 3.34 -11.78
CA ALA A 113 -14.32 4.29 -11.84
C ALA A 113 -14.24 5.18 -13.08
N MET A 114 -13.03 5.58 -13.49
CA MET A 114 -12.82 6.39 -14.70
C MET A 114 -13.32 5.67 -15.92
N TYR A 115 -13.02 4.37 -15.98
CA TYR A 115 -13.51 3.48 -17.01
C TYR A 115 -15.04 3.40 -17.02
N LEU A 116 -15.65 3.06 -15.89
CA LEU A 116 -17.10 2.89 -15.76
C LEU A 116 -17.90 4.17 -16.05
N GLN A 117 -17.32 5.33 -15.76
CA GLN A 117 -17.95 6.64 -15.98
C GLN A 117 -17.56 7.28 -17.32
N GLY A 118 -16.65 6.67 -18.08
CA GLY A 118 -16.20 7.19 -19.37
C GLY A 118 -15.50 8.55 -19.28
N VAL A 119 -14.67 8.75 -18.24
CA VAL A 119 -13.89 9.99 -18.05
C VAL A 119 -12.39 9.72 -18.14
N ASP A 120 -11.66 10.62 -18.79
CA ASP A 120 -10.20 10.49 -18.99
C ASP A 120 -9.36 11.19 -17.92
N ASN A 121 -10.02 11.84 -16.94
CA ASN A 121 -9.38 12.55 -15.84
C ASN A 121 -10.02 12.14 -14.51
N GLY A 122 -9.19 11.66 -13.58
CA GLY A 122 -9.64 11.22 -12.26
C GLY A 122 -10.36 12.32 -11.47
N TYR A 123 -10.04 13.60 -11.69
CA TYR A 123 -10.73 14.70 -11.02
C TYR A 123 -12.17 14.90 -11.51
N ASP A 124 -12.54 14.39 -12.68
CA ASP A 124 -13.89 14.54 -13.25
C ASP A 124 -14.86 13.44 -12.79
N LEU A 125 -14.36 12.43 -12.07
CA LEU A 125 -15.15 11.35 -11.50
C LEU A 125 -16.32 11.88 -10.67
N ASN A 126 -17.54 11.41 -10.95
CA ASN A 126 -18.71 11.59 -10.10
C ASN A 126 -18.54 10.78 -8.81
N PHE A 127 -18.07 11.43 -7.75
CA PHE A 127 -17.66 10.79 -6.52
C PHE A 127 -18.86 10.32 -5.68
N ASN A 128 -19.95 11.11 -5.68
CA ASN A 128 -21.13 10.81 -4.88
C ASN A 128 -22.29 10.17 -5.67
N GLY A 129 -22.12 9.98 -6.98
CA GLY A 129 -23.12 9.37 -7.87
C GLY A 129 -24.40 10.19 -8.05
N ARG A 130 -24.38 11.49 -7.72
CA ARG A 130 -25.53 12.40 -7.89
C ARG A 130 -25.37 13.23 -9.15
N GLU A 131 -26.48 13.80 -9.61
CA GLU A 131 -26.55 14.62 -10.83
C GLU A 131 -26.94 16.06 -10.53
N GLY A 132 -26.70 16.96 -11.49
CA GLY A 132 -27.06 18.37 -11.38
C GLY A 132 -26.31 19.12 -10.27
N ALA A 133 -27.01 19.99 -9.55
CA ALA A 133 -26.40 20.83 -8.51
C ALA A 133 -25.89 20.04 -7.28
N ASP A 134 -26.33 18.80 -7.09
CA ASP A 134 -25.90 17.94 -5.99
C ASP A 134 -24.67 17.07 -6.37
N LYS A 135 -24.22 17.12 -7.61
CA LYS A 135 -23.04 16.36 -8.09
C LYS A 135 -21.79 16.86 -7.38
N VAL A 136 -21.03 15.94 -6.81
CA VAL A 136 -19.70 16.21 -6.24
C VAL A 136 -18.69 15.39 -7.02
N THR A 137 -17.72 16.06 -7.63
CA THR A 137 -16.63 15.42 -8.34
C THR A 137 -15.50 15.02 -7.39
N TYR A 138 -14.64 14.10 -7.83
CA TYR A 138 -13.43 13.76 -7.09
C TYR A 138 -12.49 14.98 -6.97
N GLY A 139 -12.48 15.84 -7.99
CA GLY A 139 -11.78 17.13 -7.98
C GLY A 139 -12.25 18.05 -6.86
N ASP A 140 -13.56 18.16 -6.64
CA ASP A 140 -14.13 18.98 -5.56
C ASP A 140 -13.66 18.53 -4.16
N VAL A 141 -13.35 17.25 -4.00
CA VAL A 141 -12.94 16.66 -2.71
C VAL A 141 -11.42 16.63 -2.54
N PHE A 142 -10.68 16.29 -3.60
CA PHE A 142 -9.26 15.89 -3.47
C PHE A 142 -8.27 16.76 -4.26
N LYS A 143 -8.69 17.60 -5.20
CA LYS A 143 -7.74 18.35 -6.03
C LYS A 143 -6.90 19.33 -5.20
N GLN A 144 -7.56 20.09 -4.31
CA GLN A 144 -6.86 20.99 -3.38
C GLN A 144 -5.87 20.21 -2.50
N ALA A 145 -6.29 19.06 -1.97
CA ALA A 145 -5.41 18.23 -1.15
C ALA A 145 -4.19 17.74 -1.94
N GLU A 146 -4.37 17.32 -3.19
CA GLU A 146 -3.27 16.88 -4.04
C GLU A 146 -2.25 18.00 -4.34
N GLU A 147 -2.74 19.22 -4.60
CA GLU A 147 -1.92 20.43 -4.76
C GLU A 147 -1.10 20.73 -3.50
N GLU A 148 -1.76 20.77 -2.33
CA GLU A 148 -1.14 21.08 -1.05
C GLU A 148 -0.14 20.01 -0.60
N TYR A 149 -0.51 18.73 -0.71
CA TYR A 149 0.39 17.63 -0.35
C TYR A 149 1.57 17.53 -1.31
N SER A 150 1.39 17.80 -2.61
CA SER A 150 2.53 17.84 -3.54
C SER A 150 3.54 18.93 -3.12
N ARG A 151 3.07 20.15 -2.85
CA ARG A 151 3.94 21.23 -2.33
C ARG A 151 4.61 20.84 -1.02
N HIS A 152 3.87 20.28 -0.07
CA HIS A 152 4.45 19.80 1.18
C HIS A 152 5.55 18.75 0.92
N ASN A 153 5.24 17.71 0.16
CA ASN A 153 6.12 16.56 -0.04
C ASN A 153 7.39 16.92 -0.83
N PHE A 154 7.31 17.85 -1.78
CA PHE A 154 8.43 18.20 -2.67
C PHE A 154 9.17 19.48 -2.26
N GLU A 155 8.55 20.40 -1.53
CA GLU A 155 9.11 21.73 -1.30
C GLU A 155 9.24 22.04 0.19
N TYR A 156 8.18 21.82 0.97
CA TYR A 156 8.07 22.42 2.32
C TYR A 156 8.34 21.48 3.49
N ALA A 157 8.29 20.15 3.31
CA ALA A 157 8.50 19.24 4.42
C ALA A 157 9.91 19.44 5.02
N ASP A 158 9.95 19.66 6.33
CA ASP A 158 11.19 19.88 7.08
C ASP A 158 11.98 18.58 7.16
N VAL A 159 13.12 18.56 6.47
CA VAL A 159 13.98 17.39 6.34
C VAL A 159 14.59 16.98 7.67
N ALA A 160 15.03 17.94 8.50
CA ALA A 160 15.65 17.63 9.78
C ALA A 160 14.62 16.99 10.73
N MET A 161 13.42 17.57 10.79
CA MET A 161 12.31 17.00 11.56
C MET A 161 11.93 15.59 11.07
N LEU A 162 11.86 15.37 9.76
CA LEU A 162 11.54 14.05 9.21
C LEU A 162 12.62 13.01 9.52
N MET A 163 13.90 13.38 9.48
CA MET A 163 15.01 12.50 9.85
C MET A 163 14.93 12.10 11.32
N ASP A 164 14.61 13.05 12.21
CA ASP A 164 14.49 12.75 13.64
C ASP A 164 13.26 11.91 13.94
N GLN A 165 12.11 12.21 13.32
CA GLN A 165 10.90 11.38 13.42
C GLN A 165 11.10 9.96 12.89
N PHE A 166 11.91 9.76 11.86
CA PHE A 166 12.29 8.42 11.41
C PHE A 166 13.05 7.67 12.51
N LYS A 167 14.08 8.30 13.10
CA LYS A 167 14.88 7.69 14.17
C LYS A 167 14.04 7.38 15.40
N GLU A 168 13.15 8.31 15.80
CA GLU A 168 12.24 8.12 16.93
C GLU A 168 11.29 6.94 16.71
N ALA A 169 10.69 6.83 15.53
CA ALA A 169 9.82 5.70 15.17
C ALA A 169 10.59 4.37 15.17
N GLU A 170 11.79 4.35 14.60
CA GLU A 170 12.66 3.16 14.62
C GLU A 170 13.00 2.73 16.06
N GLN A 171 13.45 3.68 16.90
CA GLN A 171 13.81 3.41 18.29
C GLN A 171 12.61 2.91 19.10
N GLU A 172 11.43 3.53 18.93
CA GLU A 172 10.23 3.10 19.65
C GLU A 172 9.73 1.74 19.17
N CYS A 173 9.83 1.44 17.86
CA CYS A 173 9.54 0.11 17.33
C CYS A 173 10.37 -0.96 18.05
N LEU A 174 11.70 -0.78 18.10
CA LEU A 174 12.62 -1.73 18.75
C LEU A 174 12.38 -1.82 20.26
N SER A 175 12.12 -0.69 20.92
CA SER A 175 11.78 -0.60 22.35
C SER A 175 10.52 -1.41 22.68
N LEU A 176 9.45 -1.26 21.90
CA LEU A 176 8.20 -2.01 22.06
C LEU A 176 8.37 -3.50 21.78
N LEU A 177 9.19 -3.87 20.80
CA LEU A 177 9.53 -5.27 20.54
C LEU A 177 10.26 -5.89 21.73
N ALA A 178 11.25 -5.20 22.30
CA ALA A 178 11.99 -5.68 23.47
C ALA A 178 11.08 -5.83 24.70
N LYS A 179 10.31 -4.79 25.04
CA LYS A 179 9.37 -4.81 26.18
C LYS A 179 8.29 -5.89 26.00
N GLY A 180 7.77 -6.05 24.78
CA GLY A 180 6.77 -7.06 24.48
C GLY A 180 7.29 -8.49 24.60
N ALA A 181 8.59 -8.72 24.34
CA ALA A 181 9.25 -9.99 24.59
C ALA A 181 9.52 -10.22 26.08
N GLU A 182 10.02 -9.20 26.79
CA GLU A 182 10.27 -9.26 28.24
C GLU A 182 8.98 -9.57 29.03
N ALA A 183 7.87 -8.91 28.69
CA ALA A 183 6.57 -9.15 29.30
C ALA A 183 6.00 -10.56 29.02
N GLY A 184 6.54 -11.26 28.03
CA GLY A 184 6.21 -12.63 27.67
C GLY A 184 7.22 -13.66 28.17
N THR A 185 8.15 -13.31 29.06
CA THR A 185 9.23 -14.22 29.48
C THR A 185 8.70 -15.51 30.12
N ASP A 186 7.60 -15.43 30.86
CA ASP A 186 7.04 -16.56 31.61
C ASP A 186 6.32 -17.59 30.71
N ASP A 187 5.68 -17.13 29.61
CA ASP A 187 4.85 -17.96 28.73
C ASP A 187 5.33 -17.99 27.26
N GLY A 188 6.42 -17.29 26.94
CA GLY A 188 6.94 -17.15 25.59
C GLY A 188 6.10 -16.26 24.65
N VAL A 189 5.04 -15.61 25.15
CA VAL A 189 4.06 -14.89 24.31
C VAL A 189 4.39 -13.40 24.21
N HIS A 190 4.68 -12.91 23.00
CA HIS A 190 4.92 -11.48 22.76
C HIS A 190 3.66 -10.64 23.01
N ARG A 191 3.79 -9.54 23.74
CA ARG A 191 2.65 -8.71 24.19
C ARG A 191 2.47 -7.37 23.47
N CYS A 192 3.43 -6.91 22.67
CA CYS A 192 3.44 -5.53 22.13
C CYS A 192 3.79 -5.40 20.63
N VAL A 193 3.63 -6.47 19.83
CA VAL A 193 4.02 -6.42 18.41
C VAL A 193 3.18 -5.47 17.56
N LEU A 194 1.87 -5.34 17.80
CA LEU A 194 1.01 -4.48 16.97
C LEU A 194 1.37 -2.99 17.12
N PRO A 195 1.54 -2.45 18.35
CA PRO A 195 2.07 -1.09 18.53
C PRO A 195 3.47 -0.89 17.95
N ALA A 196 4.33 -1.92 17.99
CA ALA A 196 5.64 -1.84 17.34
C ALA A 196 5.50 -1.71 15.81
N TYR A 197 4.60 -2.50 15.20
CA TYR A 197 4.34 -2.44 13.77
C TYR A 197 3.78 -1.07 13.33
N ASP A 198 2.96 -0.41 14.15
CA ASP A 198 2.53 0.98 13.88
C ASP A 198 3.73 1.94 13.75
N GLN A 199 4.78 1.74 14.54
CA GLN A 199 6.01 2.54 14.44
C GLN A 199 6.81 2.20 13.19
N CYS A 200 6.86 0.92 12.79
CA CYS A 200 7.42 0.51 11.50
C CYS A 200 6.72 1.21 10.32
N ILE A 201 5.39 1.30 10.33
CA ILE A 201 4.60 2.01 9.30
C ILE A 201 4.96 3.51 9.31
N LYS A 202 5.08 4.14 10.48
CA LYS A 202 5.49 5.55 10.59
C LYS A 202 6.88 5.75 10.00
N ALA A 203 7.86 4.92 10.35
CA ALA A 203 9.21 4.98 9.80
C ALA A 203 9.20 4.87 8.27
N SER A 204 8.44 3.90 7.72
CA SER A 204 8.26 3.76 6.27
C SER A 204 7.69 5.02 5.61
N HIS A 205 6.66 5.63 6.19
CA HIS A 205 6.09 6.86 5.64
C HIS A 205 7.03 8.07 5.75
N ARG A 206 7.78 8.20 6.85
CA ARG A 206 8.80 9.25 7.00
C ARG A 206 9.91 9.10 5.97
N PHE A 207 10.35 7.88 5.71
CA PHE A 207 11.27 7.58 4.61
C PHE A 207 10.69 8.03 3.25
N ASN A 208 9.44 7.68 2.94
CA ASN A 208 8.83 8.07 1.66
C ASN A 208 8.76 9.59 1.47
N LEU A 209 8.52 10.35 2.55
CA LEU A 209 8.56 11.81 2.52
C LEU A 209 9.98 12.35 2.26
N LEU A 210 10.99 11.77 2.93
CA LEU A 210 12.39 12.14 2.68
C LEU A 210 12.84 11.80 1.25
N ASP A 211 12.41 10.66 0.70
CA ASP A 211 12.69 10.23 -0.67
C ASP A 211 12.03 11.21 -1.67
N ALA A 212 10.76 11.57 -1.44
CA ALA A 212 10.06 12.57 -2.26
C ALA A 212 10.71 13.97 -2.18
N ARG A 213 11.27 14.36 -1.03
CA ARG A 213 12.04 15.61 -0.91
C ARG A 213 13.32 15.62 -1.75
N GLY A 214 13.79 14.47 -2.25
CA GLY A 214 14.99 14.38 -3.10
C GLY A 214 16.30 14.65 -2.35
N VAL A 215 16.30 14.55 -1.02
CA VAL A 215 17.46 14.82 -0.17
C VAL A 215 18.26 13.58 0.20
N ILE A 216 17.74 12.38 -0.10
CA ILE A 216 18.38 11.10 0.16
C ILE A 216 19.17 10.68 -1.09
N SER A 217 20.47 10.44 -0.95
CA SER A 217 21.30 9.85 -2.01
C SER A 217 20.95 8.37 -2.27
N VAL A 218 21.35 7.82 -3.41
CA VAL A 218 21.09 6.40 -3.73
C VAL A 218 21.58 5.45 -2.63
N THR A 219 22.76 5.72 -2.06
CA THR A 219 23.33 4.91 -0.97
C THR A 219 22.52 5.04 0.32
N GLU A 220 22.13 6.26 0.69
CA GLU A 220 21.29 6.48 1.87
C GLU A 220 19.91 5.82 1.70
N ARG A 221 19.35 5.87 0.48
CA ARG A 221 18.06 5.24 0.17
C ARG A 221 18.09 3.75 0.45
N GLN A 222 19.14 3.05 0.01
CA GLN A 222 19.32 1.63 0.32
C GLN A 222 19.43 1.38 1.83
N SER A 223 20.15 2.25 2.56
CA SER A 223 20.25 2.17 4.02
C SER A 223 18.89 2.32 4.72
N TYR A 224 18.08 3.31 4.33
CA TYR A 224 16.72 3.47 4.88
C TYR A 224 15.82 2.28 4.55
N ILE A 225 15.87 1.75 3.33
CA ILE A 225 15.10 0.57 2.93
C ILE A 225 15.45 -0.62 3.80
N LEU A 226 16.74 -0.89 4.02
CA LEU A 226 17.20 -1.98 4.87
C LEU A 226 16.73 -1.80 6.32
N ARG A 227 16.82 -0.60 6.87
CA ARG A 227 16.36 -0.30 8.24
C ARG A 227 14.87 -0.57 8.41
N VAL A 228 14.03 -0.09 7.47
CA VAL A 228 12.59 -0.37 7.51
C VAL A 228 12.32 -1.87 7.33
N ARG A 229 13.08 -2.55 6.47
CA ARG A 229 12.99 -4.01 6.28
C ARG A 229 13.31 -4.77 7.56
N ASP A 230 14.34 -4.36 8.29
CA ASP A 230 14.73 -5.00 9.54
C ASP A 230 13.66 -4.81 10.63
N LEU A 231 13.02 -3.63 10.69
CA LEU A 231 11.86 -3.41 11.56
C LEU A 231 10.68 -4.31 11.18
N ALA A 232 10.34 -4.39 9.88
CA ALA A 232 9.24 -5.23 9.40
C ALA A 232 9.48 -6.71 9.70
N LYS A 233 10.70 -7.22 9.46
CA LYS A 233 11.11 -8.58 9.81
C LYS A 233 10.99 -8.85 11.31
N ALA A 234 11.53 -7.95 12.14
CA ALA A 234 11.47 -8.11 13.59
C ALA A 234 10.01 -8.11 14.10
N CYS A 235 9.14 -7.30 13.50
CA CYS A 235 7.70 -7.34 13.77
C CYS A 235 7.07 -8.66 13.33
N GLY A 236 7.41 -9.18 12.15
CA GLY A 236 6.93 -10.48 11.67
C GLY A 236 7.34 -11.65 12.58
N GLU A 237 8.61 -11.69 12.98
CA GLU A 237 9.13 -12.72 13.90
C GLU A 237 8.48 -12.63 15.29
N ALA A 238 8.25 -11.41 15.79
CA ALA A 238 7.54 -11.19 17.04
C ALA A 238 6.06 -11.57 16.93
N TRP A 239 5.42 -11.36 15.78
CA TRP A 239 4.03 -11.73 15.54
C TRP A 239 3.82 -13.24 15.68
N LEU A 240 4.73 -14.06 15.13
CA LEU A 240 4.69 -15.52 15.27
C LEU A 240 4.78 -15.99 16.73
N LYS A 241 5.32 -15.17 17.62
CA LYS A 241 5.38 -15.41 19.07
C LYS A 241 4.13 -14.90 19.81
N THR A 242 3.12 -14.39 19.11
CA THR A 242 1.82 -14.06 19.72
C THR A 242 0.86 -15.24 19.61
N ARG A 243 -0.19 -15.26 20.44
CA ARG A 243 -1.26 -16.27 20.31
C ARG A 243 -1.92 -16.25 18.94
N ALA A 244 -2.14 -15.06 18.37
CA ALA A 244 -2.72 -14.92 17.04
C ALA A 244 -1.77 -15.38 15.92
N GLY A 245 -0.46 -15.30 16.15
CA GLY A 245 0.57 -15.82 15.26
C GLY A 245 0.90 -17.30 15.44
N GLY A 246 0.26 -17.98 16.40
CA GLY A 246 0.39 -19.43 16.60
C GLY A 246 1.23 -19.87 17.81
N ALA A 247 1.67 -18.95 18.68
CA ALA A 247 2.30 -19.32 19.95
C ALA A 247 1.26 -19.98 20.88
N VAL A 248 1.63 -21.13 21.45
CA VAL A 248 0.82 -21.93 22.39
C VAL A 248 1.28 -21.69 23.80
#